data_AF-A0A7K0A115-F1
#
_entry.id   AF-A0A7K0A115-F1
#
_cell.length_a   1.000
_cell.length_b   1.000
_cell.length_c   1.000
_cell.angle_alpha   90.00
_cell.angle_beta   90.00
_cell.angle_gamma   90.00
#
_symmetry.space_group_name_H-M   'P 1'
#
loop_
_entity.id
_entity.type
_entity.pdbx_description
1 polymer ?
#
loop_
_entity_poly.entity_id
_entity_poly.type
_entity_poly.pdbx_seq_one_letter_code
_entity_poly.pdbx_strand_id
1 'polypeptide(L)'
;MALKGKRKSGTRGSQGRRRPATAPRPAPAPGRGLPWYHTNGGRLGIGIGIAVVVGLAWWAISTAQTNADRLEARQETLQEYTGQVRAVSQAVTQPAGDMATVAPAPDDATLKDLAGSSRRWSKAFTDAQGPLIQSFPSNPTLQRANGLFQQSLQLYDSAARTYGLVPRAEGKLRIDLLARAAAQRDQAAALWGAAAASVDAARTAAEMDPSGIPVPGSEAQQQPAELPSPAPGETEGGG
;
A
#
# COMPACT_ATOMS: atom_id res chain seq x y z
N MET A 1 69.00 -16.80 -54.79
CA MET A 1 70.03 -16.69 -55.85
C MET A 1 69.43 -17.17 -57.17
N ALA A 2 69.71 -16.42 -58.23
CA ALA A 2 69.27 -16.67 -59.59
C ALA A 2 70.01 -17.85 -60.24
N LEU A 3 69.45 -18.36 -61.35
CA LEU A 3 70.08 -18.60 -62.66
C LEU A 3 69.42 -19.84 -63.31
N LYS A 4 68.56 -19.69 -64.33
CA LYS A 4 68.85 -19.31 -65.74
C LYS A 4 69.18 -20.53 -66.62
N GLY A 5 68.32 -20.76 -67.60
CA GLY A 5 68.68 -21.33 -68.90
C GLY A 5 67.51 -22.08 -69.55
N LYS A 6 67.32 -22.14 -70.88
CA LYS A 6 67.92 -21.44 -72.04
C LYS A 6 67.20 -22.00 -73.29
N ARG A 7 66.58 -21.14 -74.12
CA ARG A 7 66.34 -21.26 -75.60
C ARG A 7 65.47 -22.46 -76.10
N LYS A 8 64.82 -22.49 -77.28
CA LYS A 8 64.49 -21.59 -78.42
C LYS A 8 63.53 -22.39 -79.34
N SER A 9 62.58 -21.71 -80.00
CA SER A 9 62.14 -21.85 -81.42
C SER A 9 60.66 -21.47 -81.48
N GLY A 10 60.15 -20.58 -82.31
CA GLY A 10 60.63 -20.04 -83.57
C GLY A 10 59.48 -20.20 -84.57
N THR A 11 58.77 -19.14 -84.92
CA THR A 11 58.02 -19.06 -86.18
C THR A 11 57.88 -17.60 -86.60
N ARG A 12 58.08 -17.38 -87.90
CA ARG A 12 58.30 -16.12 -88.61
C ARG A 12 57.13 -15.94 -89.59
N GLY A 13 56.67 -14.70 -89.75
CA GLY A 13 55.70 -14.27 -90.78
C GLY A 13 54.36 -13.83 -90.16
N SER A 14 53.69 -12.75 -90.56
CA SER A 14 53.75 -12.03 -91.83
C SER A 14 53.50 -10.53 -91.62
N GLN A 15 53.94 -9.76 -92.61
CA GLN A 15 53.75 -8.33 -92.76
C GLN A 15 52.27 -7.94 -92.94
N GLY A 16 51.95 -6.74 -92.47
CA GLY A 16 51.19 -5.78 -93.26
C GLY A 16 49.67 -5.86 -93.20
N ARG A 17 49.07 -4.96 -92.41
CA ARG A 17 47.97 -4.10 -92.87
C ARG A 17 47.69 -2.99 -91.85
N ARG A 18 47.98 -1.75 -92.26
CA ARG A 18 47.56 -0.52 -91.61
C ARG A 18 46.03 -0.49 -91.56
N ARG A 19 45.44 -0.33 -90.38
CA ARG A 19 44.01 -0.04 -90.19
C ARG A 19 43.84 1.40 -89.65
N PRO A 20 42.79 2.12 -90.08
CA PRO A 20 42.60 3.54 -89.78
C PRO A 20 42.30 3.82 -88.31
N ALA A 21 42.54 5.08 -87.91
CA ALA A 21 42.46 5.60 -86.56
C ALA A 21 41.11 5.31 -85.85
N THR A 22 41.20 4.90 -84.59
CA THR A 22 40.05 4.70 -83.69
C THR A 22 39.51 6.06 -83.25
N ALA A 23 38.20 6.28 -83.38
CA ALA A 23 37.52 7.49 -82.91
C ALA A 23 37.63 7.64 -81.36
N PRO A 24 37.58 8.87 -80.81
CA PRO A 24 37.68 9.11 -79.37
C PRO A 24 36.49 8.46 -78.64
N ARG A 25 36.76 7.69 -77.59
CA ARG A 25 35.71 7.18 -76.69
C ARG A 25 35.23 8.32 -75.78
N PRO A 26 33.92 8.51 -75.58
CA PRO A 26 33.42 9.38 -74.52
C PRO A 26 33.81 8.81 -73.16
N ALA A 27 34.36 9.66 -72.27
CA ALA A 27 34.58 9.32 -70.88
C ALA A 27 33.23 9.16 -70.16
N PRO A 28 33.04 8.15 -69.29
CA PRO A 28 31.84 8.08 -68.48
C PRO A 28 31.81 9.27 -67.50
N ALA A 29 30.71 10.03 -67.52
CA ALA A 29 30.44 11.03 -66.50
C ALA A 29 30.30 10.33 -65.13
N PRO A 30 30.79 10.92 -64.02
CA PRO A 30 30.58 10.35 -62.70
C PRO A 30 29.08 10.39 -62.38
N GLY A 31 28.46 9.21 -62.25
CA GLY A 31 27.08 9.09 -61.82
C GLY A 31 26.92 9.65 -60.41
N ARG A 32 26.03 10.63 -60.22
CA ARG A 32 25.57 11.03 -58.88
C ARG A 32 24.97 9.80 -58.20
N GLY A 33 25.66 9.26 -57.20
CA GLY A 33 25.12 8.18 -56.37
C GLY A 33 23.83 8.63 -55.71
N LEU A 34 22.77 7.79 -55.80
CA LEU A 34 21.53 8.07 -55.09
C LEU A 34 21.82 8.14 -53.58
N PRO A 35 21.12 9.03 -52.84
CA PRO A 35 21.25 9.10 -51.39
C PRO A 35 21.02 7.73 -50.75
N TRP A 36 21.86 7.33 -49.80
CA TRP A 36 21.93 5.98 -49.24
C TRP A 36 20.59 5.45 -48.70
N TYR A 37 19.68 6.33 -48.28
CA TYR A 37 18.32 6.00 -47.82
C TYR A 37 17.33 5.60 -48.93
N HIS A 38 17.70 5.75 -50.21
CA HIS A 38 16.90 5.31 -51.36
C HIS A 38 17.29 3.94 -51.92
N THR A 39 18.36 3.32 -51.43
CA THR A 39 18.71 1.94 -51.79
C THR A 39 17.82 0.94 -51.04
N ASN A 40 17.54 -0.22 -51.65
CA ASN A 40 16.74 -1.27 -51.00
C ASN A 40 17.29 -1.68 -49.63
N GLY A 41 18.62 -1.59 -49.43
CA GLY A 41 19.27 -1.80 -48.12
C GLY A 41 19.02 -0.68 -47.10
N GLY A 42 19.05 0.59 -47.51
CA GLY A 42 18.74 1.72 -46.63
C GLY A 42 17.29 1.77 -46.16
N ARG A 43 16.35 1.37 -47.04
CA ARG A 43 14.92 1.26 -46.71
C ARG A 43 14.63 0.14 -45.71
N LEU A 44 15.33 -1.00 -45.83
CA LEU A 44 15.20 -2.11 -44.89
C LEU A 44 15.70 -1.72 -43.48
N GLY A 45 16.81 -0.98 -43.39
CA GLY A 45 17.36 -0.48 -42.11
C GLY A 45 16.43 0.48 -41.38
N ILE A 46 15.76 1.39 -42.10
CA ILE A 46 14.77 2.33 -41.51
C ILE A 46 13.54 1.58 -41.00
N GLY A 47 13.03 0.61 -41.78
CA GLY A 47 11.89 -0.21 -41.38
C GLY A 47 12.15 -1.02 -40.11
N ILE A 48 13.35 -1.62 -39.99
CA ILE A 48 13.76 -2.35 -38.78
C ILE A 48 13.90 -1.41 -37.58
N GLY A 49 14.50 -0.23 -37.76
CA GLY A 49 14.63 0.77 -36.68
C GLY A 49 13.27 1.22 -36.13
N ILE A 50 12.31 1.54 -37.01
CA ILE A 50 10.96 1.92 -36.60
C ILE A 50 10.23 0.77 -35.90
N ALA A 51 10.34 -0.46 -36.41
CA ALA A 51 9.71 -1.63 -35.80
C ALA A 51 10.26 -1.93 -34.39
N VAL A 52 11.57 -1.75 -34.16
CA VAL A 52 12.18 -1.91 -32.83
C VAL A 52 11.69 -0.84 -31.86
N VAL A 53 11.61 0.43 -32.29
CA VAL A 53 11.10 1.52 -31.45
C VAL A 53 9.63 1.30 -31.08
N VAL A 54 8.80 0.91 -32.06
CA VAL A 54 7.37 0.61 -31.83
C VAL A 54 7.21 -0.63 -30.93
N GLY A 55 8.03 -1.66 -31.11
CA GLY A 55 8.02 -2.86 -30.27
C GLY A 55 8.43 -2.58 -28.82
N LEU A 56 9.46 -1.77 -28.60
CA LEU A 56 9.86 -1.33 -27.26
C LEU A 56 8.81 -0.43 -26.61
N ALA A 57 8.18 0.47 -27.37
CA ALA A 57 7.07 1.28 -26.89
C ALA A 57 5.86 0.41 -26.51
N TRP A 58 5.51 -0.59 -27.32
CA TRP A 58 4.41 -1.52 -27.00
C TRP A 58 4.72 -2.36 -25.77
N TRP A 59 5.95 -2.87 -25.62
CA TRP A 59 6.37 -3.61 -24.43
C TRP A 59 6.36 -2.75 -23.16
N ALA A 60 6.76 -1.48 -23.26
CA ALA A 60 6.66 -0.52 -22.16
C ALA A 60 5.19 -0.20 -21.80
N ILE A 61 4.31 -0.08 -22.80
CA ILE A 61 2.88 0.18 -22.59
C ILE A 61 2.19 -1.05 -21.96
N SER A 62 2.51 -2.27 -22.40
CA SER A 62 1.90 -3.48 -21.85
C SER A 62 2.38 -3.79 -20.42
N THR A 63 3.65 -3.52 -20.12
CA THR A 63 4.18 -3.61 -18.75
C THR A 63 3.63 -2.50 -17.85
N ALA A 64 3.42 -1.29 -18.37
CA ALA A 64 2.74 -0.21 -17.66
C ALA A 64 1.27 -0.55 -17.36
N GLN A 65 0.54 -1.11 -18.33
CA GLN A 65 -0.86 -1.55 -18.16
C GLN A 65 -0.96 -2.65 -17.10
N THR A 66 -0.12 -3.68 -17.18
CA THR A 66 -0.13 -4.76 -16.17
C THR A 66 0.29 -4.31 -14.77
N ASN A 67 1.11 -3.26 -14.63
CA ASN A 67 1.43 -2.67 -13.34
C ASN A 67 0.28 -1.80 -12.81
N ALA A 68 -0.39 -1.05 -13.69
CA ALA A 68 -1.59 -0.28 -13.34
C ALA A 68 -2.72 -1.20 -12.88
N ASP A 69 -3.04 -2.26 -13.63
CA ASP A 69 -4.08 -3.23 -13.28
C ASP A 69 -3.81 -3.91 -11.91
N ARG A 70 -2.54 -4.22 -11.63
CA ARG A 70 -2.13 -4.79 -10.33
C ARG A 70 -2.23 -3.79 -9.19
N LEU A 71 -1.91 -2.53 -9.44
CA LEU A 71 -2.03 -1.46 -8.46
C LEU A 71 -3.52 -1.22 -8.14
N GLU A 72 -4.37 -1.13 -9.16
CA GLU A 72 -5.83 -0.99 -9.01
C GLU A 72 -6.44 -2.15 -8.21
N ALA A 73 -6.13 -3.40 -8.57
CA ALA A 73 -6.63 -4.57 -7.83
C ALA A 73 -6.16 -4.57 -6.35
N ARG A 74 -4.95 -4.09 -6.09
CA ARG A 74 -4.42 -3.95 -4.73
C ARG A 74 -5.13 -2.84 -3.96
N GLN A 75 -5.40 -1.70 -4.61
CA GLN A 75 -6.13 -0.58 -4.02
C GLN A 75 -7.57 -0.97 -3.69
N GLU A 76 -8.24 -1.70 -4.58
CA GLU A 76 -9.59 -2.24 -4.36
C GLU A 76 -9.63 -3.17 -3.14
N THR A 77 -8.69 -4.12 -3.08
CA THR A 77 -8.57 -5.04 -1.91
C THR A 77 -8.35 -4.27 -0.61
N LEU A 78 -7.49 -3.26 -0.62
CA LEU A 78 -7.23 -2.41 0.54
C LEU A 78 -8.46 -1.59 0.93
N GLN A 79 -9.19 -1.07 -0.05
CA GLN A 79 -10.40 -0.29 0.17
C GLN A 79 -11.49 -1.15 0.80
N GLU A 80 -11.75 -2.34 0.27
CA GLU A 80 -12.71 -3.28 0.82
C GLU A 80 -12.34 -3.67 2.27
N TYR A 81 -11.09 -4.10 2.48
CA TYR A 81 -10.60 -4.45 3.81
C TYR A 81 -10.75 -3.29 4.81
N THR A 82 -10.35 -2.07 4.42
CA THR A 82 -10.49 -0.90 5.29
C THR A 82 -11.94 -0.54 5.59
N GLY A 83 -12.85 -0.75 4.64
CA GLY A 83 -14.29 -0.59 4.85
C GLY A 83 -14.83 -1.56 5.90
N GLN A 84 -14.44 -2.84 5.82
CA GLN A 84 -14.80 -3.85 6.80
C GLN A 84 -14.28 -3.49 8.20
N VAL A 85 -13.00 -3.15 8.32
CA VAL A 85 -12.41 -2.78 9.62
C VAL A 85 -13.06 -1.50 10.18
N ARG A 86 -13.38 -0.51 9.34
CA ARG A 86 -14.07 0.71 9.80
C ARG A 86 -15.46 0.40 10.34
N ALA A 87 -16.22 -0.48 9.69
CA ALA A 87 -17.53 -0.91 10.19
C ALA A 87 -17.41 -1.62 11.54
N VAL A 88 -16.42 -2.51 11.70
CA VAL A 88 -16.10 -3.16 12.97
C VAL A 88 -15.75 -2.13 14.03
N SER A 89 -14.87 -1.17 13.70
CA SER A 89 -14.47 -0.07 14.59
C SER A 89 -15.69 0.70 15.10
N GLN A 90 -16.58 1.11 14.20
CA GLN A 90 -17.79 1.86 14.53
C GLN A 90 -18.71 1.08 15.47
N ALA A 91 -18.85 -0.24 15.25
CA ALA A 91 -19.67 -1.10 16.09
C ALA A 91 -19.13 -1.21 17.54
N VAL A 92 -17.82 -1.04 17.72
CA VAL A 92 -17.17 -1.20 19.03
C VAL A 92 -16.73 0.12 19.68
N THR A 93 -16.84 1.25 18.98
CA THR A 93 -16.50 2.58 19.51
C THR A 93 -17.27 2.89 20.79
N GLN A 94 -18.60 2.73 20.78
CA GLN A 94 -19.44 3.07 21.93
C GLN A 94 -19.18 2.14 23.13
N PRO A 95 -19.13 0.79 23.00
CA PRO A 95 -18.72 -0.10 24.08
C PRO A 95 -17.34 0.22 24.66
N ALA A 96 -16.35 0.52 23.81
CA ALA A 96 -15.01 0.89 24.26
C ALA A 96 -14.98 2.25 24.97
N GLY A 97 -15.77 3.20 24.47
CA GLY A 97 -15.96 4.52 25.08
C GLY A 97 -16.63 4.43 26.46
N ASP A 98 -17.70 3.64 26.59
CA ASP A 98 -18.35 3.40 27.89
C ASP A 98 -17.38 2.77 28.91
N MET A 99 -16.53 1.83 28.49
CA MET A 99 -15.50 1.29 29.38
C MET A 99 -14.47 2.35 29.77
N ALA A 100 -14.23 3.36 28.92
CA ALA A 100 -13.33 4.46 29.21
C ALA A 100 -13.86 5.40 30.30
N THR A 101 -15.19 5.50 30.46
CA THR A 101 -15.83 6.39 31.44
C THR A 101 -15.98 5.78 32.83
N VAL A 102 -15.73 4.47 33.01
CA VAL A 102 -15.80 3.83 34.33
C VAL A 102 -14.68 4.39 35.23
N ALA A 103 -15.08 5.15 36.24
CA ALA A 103 -14.16 5.73 37.21
C ALA A 103 -13.40 4.64 38.00
N PRO A 104 -12.17 4.92 38.47
CA PRO A 104 -11.43 4.01 39.37
C PRO A 104 -12.13 3.76 40.71
N ALA A 105 -12.98 4.69 41.14
CA ALA A 105 -13.83 4.60 42.31
C ALA A 105 -15.29 4.92 41.90
N PRO A 106 -15.99 3.97 41.26
CA PRO A 106 -17.35 4.20 40.80
C PRO A 106 -18.33 4.26 41.98
N ASP A 107 -19.39 5.06 41.83
CA ASP A 107 -20.48 5.11 42.80
C ASP A 107 -21.35 3.84 42.77
N ASP A 108 -22.23 3.69 43.77
CA ASP A 108 -23.07 2.49 43.93
C ASP A 108 -24.04 2.28 42.75
N ALA A 109 -24.49 3.37 42.11
CA ALA A 109 -25.37 3.29 40.94
C ALA A 109 -24.62 2.69 39.74
N THR A 110 -23.42 3.21 39.46
CA THR A 110 -22.52 2.72 38.42
C THR A 110 -22.14 1.26 38.67
N LEU A 111 -21.81 0.90 39.92
CA LEU A 111 -21.50 -0.47 40.30
C LEU A 111 -22.68 -1.43 40.05
N LYS A 112 -23.90 -1.01 40.36
CA LYS A 112 -25.11 -1.81 40.12
C LYS A 112 -25.34 -2.08 38.63
N ASP A 113 -25.08 -1.08 37.78
CA ASP A 113 -25.30 -1.18 36.34
C ASP A 113 -24.15 -1.85 35.59
N LEU A 114 -22.94 -1.88 36.17
CA LEU A 114 -21.72 -2.40 35.54
C LEU A 114 -21.84 -3.87 35.11
N ALA A 115 -22.57 -4.70 35.84
CA ALA A 115 -22.82 -6.10 35.44
C ALA A 115 -23.72 -6.21 34.19
N GLY A 116 -24.63 -5.27 33.99
CA GLY A 116 -25.45 -5.18 32.77
C GLY A 116 -24.62 -4.66 31.60
N SER A 117 -23.89 -3.57 31.82
CA SER A 117 -23.05 -2.92 30.80
C SER A 117 -21.94 -3.86 30.30
N SER A 118 -21.23 -4.54 31.19
CA SER A 118 -20.19 -5.52 30.85
C SER A 118 -20.66 -6.62 29.91
N ARG A 119 -21.87 -7.15 30.13
CA ARG A 119 -22.47 -8.17 29.24
C ARG A 119 -22.77 -7.62 27.84
N ARG A 120 -23.27 -6.38 27.76
CA ARG A 120 -23.52 -5.72 26.47
C ARG A 120 -22.22 -5.45 25.72
N TRP A 121 -21.19 -4.95 26.41
CA TRP A 121 -19.87 -4.71 25.82
C TRP A 121 -19.23 -6.00 25.32
N SER A 122 -19.19 -7.05 26.15
CA SER A 122 -18.66 -8.37 25.81
C SER A 122 -19.35 -8.95 24.56
N LYS A 123 -20.68 -8.84 24.49
CA LYS A 123 -21.44 -9.24 23.29
C LYS A 123 -21.02 -8.44 22.06
N ALA A 124 -20.93 -7.11 22.16
CA ALA A 124 -20.53 -6.27 21.04
C ALA A 124 -19.13 -6.64 20.50
N PHE A 125 -18.14 -6.85 21.38
CA PHE A 125 -16.79 -7.26 20.96
C PHE A 125 -16.76 -8.67 20.36
N THR A 126 -17.58 -9.59 20.88
CA THR A 126 -17.69 -10.95 20.33
C THR A 126 -18.33 -10.94 18.95
N ASP A 127 -19.45 -10.22 18.78
CA ASP A 127 -20.16 -10.10 17.51
C ASP A 127 -19.25 -9.42 16.45
N ALA A 128 -18.45 -8.44 16.86
CA ALA A 128 -17.49 -7.73 16.02
C ALA A 128 -16.32 -8.59 15.50
N GLN A 129 -16.03 -9.75 16.13
CA GLN A 129 -14.99 -10.66 15.63
C GLN A 129 -15.41 -11.38 14.34
N GLY A 130 -16.71 -11.63 14.14
CA GLY A 130 -17.23 -12.39 12.99
C GLY A 130 -16.75 -11.85 11.64
N PRO A 131 -16.98 -10.55 11.33
CA PRO A 131 -16.50 -9.94 10.09
C PRO A 131 -14.99 -10.04 9.89
N LEU A 132 -14.19 -9.87 10.95
CA LEU A 132 -12.73 -9.97 10.85
C LEU A 132 -12.22 -11.40 10.66
N ILE A 133 -12.91 -12.39 11.21
CA ILE A 133 -12.59 -13.81 11.00
C ILE A 133 -12.91 -14.20 9.56
N GLN A 134 -13.98 -13.68 8.98
CA GLN A 134 -14.35 -13.95 7.59
C GLN A 134 -13.44 -13.20 6.59
N SER A 135 -12.81 -12.12 7.03
CA SER A 135 -11.84 -11.36 6.25
C SER A 135 -10.48 -12.07 6.23
N PHE A 136 -10.16 -12.73 5.13
CA PHE A 136 -8.85 -13.35 4.90
C PHE A 136 -8.09 -12.62 3.80
N PRO A 137 -7.44 -11.48 4.11
CA PRO A 137 -6.66 -10.79 3.11
C PRO A 137 -5.49 -11.68 2.66
N SER A 138 -5.22 -11.70 1.35
CA SER A 138 -4.10 -12.46 0.78
C SER A 138 -2.74 -11.79 1.03
N ASN A 139 -2.75 -10.50 1.36
CA ASN A 139 -1.54 -9.73 1.66
C ASN A 139 -1.02 -10.05 3.08
N PRO A 140 0.26 -10.44 3.25
CA PRO A 140 0.79 -10.84 4.55
C PRO A 140 0.80 -9.70 5.59
N THR A 141 0.93 -8.45 5.16
CA THR A 141 0.84 -7.27 6.04
C THR A 141 -0.58 -7.13 6.60
N LEU A 142 -1.59 -7.30 5.74
CA LEU A 142 -2.99 -7.24 6.14
C LEU A 142 -3.40 -8.44 6.98
N GLN A 143 -2.85 -9.63 6.74
CA GLN A 143 -3.07 -10.80 7.61
C GLN A 143 -2.58 -10.52 9.03
N ARG A 144 -1.39 -9.94 9.15
CA ARG A 144 -0.80 -9.58 10.45
C ARG A 144 -1.64 -8.49 11.14
N ALA A 145 -2.06 -7.46 10.41
CA ALA A 145 -2.96 -6.42 10.91
C ALA A 145 -4.31 -7.01 11.37
N ASN A 146 -4.90 -7.92 10.59
CA ASN A 146 -6.14 -8.60 10.93
C ASN A 146 -6.02 -9.40 12.24
N GLY A 147 -4.92 -10.13 12.42
CA GLY A 147 -4.63 -10.82 13.67
C GLY A 147 -4.53 -9.87 14.87
N LEU A 148 -3.94 -8.69 14.71
CA LEU A 148 -3.87 -7.67 15.76
C LEU A 148 -5.24 -7.08 16.09
N PHE A 149 -6.09 -6.82 15.09
CA PHE A 149 -7.47 -6.37 15.33
C PHE A 149 -8.28 -7.43 16.09
N GLN A 150 -8.18 -8.71 15.71
CA GLN A 150 -8.83 -9.80 16.42
C GLN A 150 -8.33 -9.91 17.88
N GLN A 151 -7.02 -9.82 18.10
CA GLN A 151 -6.43 -9.84 19.44
C GLN A 151 -6.87 -8.65 20.30
N SER A 152 -6.99 -7.46 19.69
CA SER A 152 -7.55 -6.27 20.35
C SER A 152 -8.99 -6.51 20.80
N LEU A 153 -9.87 -7.03 19.92
CA LEU A 153 -11.26 -7.35 20.29
C LEU A 153 -11.35 -8.38 21.42
N GLN A 154 -10.46 -9.37 21.44
CA GLN A 154 -10.39 -10.35 22.53
C GLN A 154 -9.98 -9.70 23.87
N LEU A 155 -9.07 -8.73 23.85
CA LEU A 155 -8.67 -8.00 25.05
C LEU A 155 -9.77 -7.06 25.54
N TYR A 156 -10.50 -6.40 24.64
CA TYR A 156 -11.69 -5.63 25.01
C TYR A 156 -12.78 -6.53 25.62
N ASP A 157 -13.04 -7.71 25.06
CA ASP A 157 -13.96 -8.68 25.66
C ASP A 157 -13.48 -9.13 27.05
N SER A 158 -12.18 -9.38 27.20
CA SER A 158 -11.59 -9.72 28.50
C SER A 158 -11.77 -8.59 29.52
N ALA A 159 -11.52 -7.33 29.12
CA ALA A 159 -11.75 -6.16 29.96
C ALA A 159 -13.21 -6.05 30.39
N ALA A 160 -14.15 -6.20 29.45
CA ALA A 160 -15.58 -6.18 29.74
C ALA A 160 -15.97 -7.26 30.76
N ARG A 161 -15.49 -8.50 30.58
CA ARG A 161 -15.73 -9.59 31.54
C ARG A 161 -15.15 -9.28 32.92
N THR A 162 -13.95 -8.69 33.00
CA THR A 162 -13.33 -8.27 34.26
C THR A 162 -14.17 -7.18 34.95
N TYR A 163 -14.66 -6.18 34.23
CA TYR A 163 -15.61 -5.20 34.76
C TYR A 163 -16.88 -5.85 35.31
N GLY A 164 -17.37 -6.91 34.67
CA GLY A 164 -18.54 -7.66 35.14
C GLY A 164 -18.35 -8.39 36.48
N LEU A 165 -17.10 -8.58 36.93
CA LEU A 165 -16.79 -9.19 38.23
C LEU A 165 -16.76 -8.17 39.37
N VAL A 166 -16.52 -6.88 39.06
CA VAL A 166 -16.35 -5.79 40.03
C VAL A 166 -17.53 -5.66 41.02
N PRO A 167 -18.81 -5.76 40.61
CA PRO A 167 -19.93 -5.57 41.53
C PRO A 167 -20.04 -6.64 42.62
N ARG A 168 -19.39 -7.79 42.44
CA ARG A 168 -19.33 -8.89 43.41
C ARG A 168 -18.09 -8.85 44.29
N ALA A 169 -17.16 -7.95 44.00
CA ALA A 169 -15.91 -7.80 44.73
C ALA A 169 -16.00 -6.66 45.74
N GLU A 170 -15.21 -6.74 46.80
CA GLU A 170 -15.16 -5.75 47.88
C GLU A 170 -13.72 -5.35 48.19
N GLY A 171 -13.57 -4.18 48.83
CA GLY A 171 -12.28 -3.66 49.28
C GLY A 171 -11.21 -3.66 48.19
N LYS A 172 -10.03 -4.19 48.53
CA LYS A 172 -8.87 -4.22 47.63
C LYS A 172 -9.12 -4.99 46.33
N LEU A 173 -9.86 -6.11 46.39
CA LEU A 173 -10.13 -6.93 45.20
C LEU A 173 -10.92 -6.13 44.14
N ARG A 174 -11.85 -5.28 44.57
CA ARG A 174 -12.61 -4.41 43.66
C ARG A 174 -11.68 -3.45 42.93
N ILE A 175 -10.77 -2.80 43.66
CA ILE A 175 -9.79 -1.86 43.12
C ILE A 175 -8.88 -2.58 42.12
N ASP A 176 -8.37 -3.75 42.48
CA ASP A 176 -7.48 -4.56 41.62
C ASP A 176 -8.18 -4.99 40.33
N LEU A 177 -9.47 -5.37 40.40
CA LEU A 177 -10.27 -5.73 39.22
C LEU A 177 -10.52 -4.53 38.29
N LEU A 178 -10.85 -3.36 38.85
CA LEU A 178 -11.04 -2.13 38.06
C LEU A 178 -9.74 -1.72 37.36
N ALA A 179 -8.61 -1.73 38.07
CA ALA A 179 -7.30 -1.43 37.50
C ALA A 179 -6.91 -2.43 36.40
N ARG A 180 -7.16 -3.73 36.62
CA ARG A 180 -6.90 -4.76 35.62
C ARG A 180 -7.77 -4.59 34.38
N ALA A 181 -9.06 -4.31 34.56
CA ALA A 181 -9.98 -4.10 33.43
C ALA A 181 -9.57 -2.88 32.60
N ALA A 182 -9.22 -1.76 33.25
CA ALA A 182 -8.71 -0.57 32.57
C ALA A 182 -7.40 -0.87 31.80
N ALA A 183 -6.45 -1.58 32.41
CA ALA A 183 -5.21 -1.97 31.75
C ALA A 183 -5.44 -2.86 30.52
N GLN A 184 -6.39 -3.81 30.59
CA GLN A 184 -6.78 -4.65 29.45
C GLN A 184 -7.40 -3.84 28.32
N ARG A 185 -8.28 -2.89 28.64
CA ARG A 185 -8.88 -1.95 27.68
C ARG A 185 -7.80 -1.11 26.99
N ASP A 186 -6.86 -0.56 27.75
CA ASP A 186 -5.81 0.30 27.22
C ASP A 186 -4.83 -0.49 26.32
N GLN A 187 -4.51 -1.73 26.71
CA GLN A 187 -3.73 -2.65 25.87
C GLN A 187 -4.47 -3.00 24.57
N ALA A 188 -5.79 -3.20 24.63
CA ALA A 188 -6.61 -3.45 23.45
C ALA A 188 -6.58 -2.24 22.49
N ALA A 189 -6.75 -1.02 23.02
CA ALA A 189 -6.67 0.21 22.24
C ALA A 189 -5.30 0.39 21.56
N ALA A 190 -4.22 0.12 22.29
CA ALA A 190 -2.85 0.18 21.75
C ALA A 190 -2.63 -0.82 20.60
N LEU A 191 -3.12 -2.05 20.74
CA LEU A 191 -3.03 -3.06 19.68
C LEU A 191 -3.87 -2.69 18.45
N TRP A 192 -5.06 -2.11 18.66
CA TRP A 192 -5.88 -1.60 17.58
C TRP A 192 -5.16 -0.49 16.79
N GLY A 193 -4.56 0.46 17.49
CA GLY A 193 -3.77 1.53 16.88
C GLY A 193 -2.58 0.99 16.07
N ALA A 194 -1.86 0.00 16.59
CA ALA A 194 -0.76 -0.65 15.86
C ALA A 194 -1.23 -1.40 14.61
N ALA A 195 -2.41 -2.03 14.67
CA ALA A 195 -3.04 -2.68 13.52
C ALA A 195 -3.44 -1.65 12.45
N ALA A 196 -4.09 -0.55 12.85
CA ALA A 196 -4.46 0.55 11.96
C ALA A 196 -3.24 1.17 11.27
N ALA A 197 -2.15 1.41 12.02
CA ALA A 197 -0.89 1.89 11.45
C ALA A 197 -0.29 0.93 10.41
N SER A 198 -0.46 -0.39 10.60
CA SER A 198 -0.03 -1.40 9.61
C SER A 198 -0.85 -1.34 8.33
N VAL A 199 -2.15 -1.06 8.45
CA VAL A 199 -3.04 -0.83 7.29
C VAL A 199 -2.68 0.47 6.58
N ASP A 200 -2.40 1.54 7.32
CA ASP A 200 -1.97 2.82 6.75
C ASP A 200 -0.67 2.68 5.98
N ALA A 201 0.32 1.97 6.53
CA ALA A 201 1.56 1.67 5.81
C ALA A 201 1.30 0.88 4.51
N ALA A 202 0.37 -0.08 4.54
CA ALA A 202 -0.01 -0.84 3.34
C ALA A 202 -0.72 0.01 2.28
N ARG A 203 -1.52 0.99 2.71
CA ARG A 203 -2.21 1.98 1.87
C ARG A 203 -1.25 3.00 1.27
N THR A 204 -0.33 3.54 2.06
CA THR A 204 0.73 4.42 1.55
C THR A 204 1.61 3.71 0.52
N ALA A 205 1.94 2.44 0.74
CA ALA A 205 2.67 1.61 -0.23
C ALA A 205 1.86 1.25 -1.49
N ALA A 206 0.57 1.58 -1.52
CA ALA A 206 -0.31 1.44 -2.68
C ALA A 206 -0.76 2.83 -3.20
N GLU A 207 -0.07 3.91 -2.81
CA GLU A 207 -0.36 5.29 -3.23
C GLU A 207 -1.78 5.76 -2.87
N MET A 208 -2.31 5.27 -1.74
CA MET A 208 -3.61 5.67 -1.19
C MET A 208 -3.46 6.56 0.04
N ASP A 209 -4.48 7.39 0.29
CA ASP A 209 -4.62 8.14 1.54
C ASP A 209 -4.72 7.22 2.77
N PRO A 210 -4.38 7.70 3.98
CA PRO A 210 -4.55 6.94 5.23
C PRO A 210 -5.97 6.37 5.39
N SER A 211 -6.08 5.24 6.07
CA SER A 211 -7.33 4.51 6.26
C SER A 211 -8.36 5.26 7.09
N GLY A 212 -7.91 6.17 7.98
CA GLY A 212 -8.78 6.87 8.92
C GLY A 212 -9.58 5.91 9.82
N ILE A 213 -9.03 4.73 10.12
CA ILE A 213 -9.63 3.78 11.07
C ILE A 213 -9.44 4.36 12.48
N PRO A 214 -10.52 4.75 13.19
CA PRO A 214 -10.38 5.30 14.53
C PRO A 214 -9.99 4.21 15.53
N VAL A 215 -9.38 4.61 16.64
CA VAL A 215 -9.14 3.71 17.77
C VAL A 215 -10.38 3.71 18.67
N PRO A 216 -11.00 2.56 18.95
CA PRO A 216 -12.19 2.49 19.78
C PRO A 216 -11.94 3.04 21.19
N GLY A 217 -12.84 3.92 21.66
CA GLY A 217 -12.79 4.50 23.00
C GLY A 217 -11.82 5.68 23.18
N SER A 218 -11.11 6.10 22.14
CA SER A 218 -10.20 7.27 22.21
C SER A 218 -10.92 8.62 22.28
N GLU A 219 -12.19 8.69 21.85
CA GLU A 219 -13.01 9.90 21.90
C GLU A 219 -13.31 10.35 23.35
N ALA A 220 -13.43 9.39 24.28
CA ALA A 220 -13.67 9.67 25.70
C ALA A 220 -12.46 10.32 26.40
N GLN A 221 -11.25 10.19 25.85
CA GLN A 221 -10.03 10.83 26.39
C GLN A 221 -9.82 12.27 25.89
N GLN A 222 -10.62 12.73 24.92
CA GLN A 222 -10.47 14.06 24.32
C GLN A 222 -11.46 15.12 24.84
N GLN A 223 -12.36 14.78 25.77
CA GLN A 223 -13.12 15.83 26.47
C GLN A 223 -12.15 16.66 27.33
N PRO A 224 -11.94 17.96 27.02
CA PRO A 224 -11.19 18.82 27.92
C PRO A 224 -11.96 18.86 29.24
N ALA A 225 -11.25 18.67 30.36
CA ALA A 225 -11.80 19.03 31.65
C ALA A 225 -12.17 20.51 31.60
N GLU A 226 -13.46 20.80 31.45
CA GLU A 226 -14.00 22.15 31.64
C GLU A 226 -13.62 22.56 33.06
N LEU A 227 -12.60 23.43 33.16
CA LEU A 227 -12.22 24.05 34.41
C LEU A 227 -13.48 24.70 35.00
N PRO A 228 -13.83 24.46 36.28
CA PRO A 228 -14.94 25.17 36.89
C PRO A 228 -14.66 26.67 36.82
N SER A 229 -15.54 27.40 36.15
CA SER A 229 -15.50 28.86 36.10
C SER A 229 -15.38 29.40 37.53
N PRO A 230 -14.41 30.29 37.83
CA PRO A 230 -14.34 30.92 39.13
C PRO A 230 -15.65 31.68 39.36
N ALA A 231 -16.31 31.40 40.49
CA ALA A 231 -17.50 32.12 40.91
C ALA A 231 -17.22 33.63 40.93
N PRO A 232 -18.12 34.48 40.43
CA PRO A 232 -17.95 35.92 40.54
C PRO A 232 -17.93 36.28 42.03
N GLY A 233 -16.79 36.85 42.46
CA GLY A 233 -16.54 37.24 43.83
C GLY A 233 -17.61 38.21 44.33
N GLU A 234 -18.08 37.93 45.54
CA GLU A 234 -18.81 38.87 46.37
C GLU A 234 -17.93 40.12 46.57
N THR A 235 -18.24 41.19 45.85
CA THR A 235 -17.76 42.52 46.22
C THR A 235 -18.50 42.96 47.47
N GLU A 236 -17.84 42.83 48.62
CA GLU A 236 -18.00 43.74 49.74
C GLU A 236 -18.06 45.18 49.22
N GLY A 237 -19.16 45.86 49.51
CA GLY A 237 -19.36 47.28 49.22
C GLY A 237 -20.14 47.91 50.36
N GLY A 238 -19.42 48.34 51.40
CA GLY A 238 -19.95 49.19 52.44
C GLY A 238 -20.28 50.60 51.92
N GLY A 239 -21.35 51.17 52.47
CA GLY A 239 -21.83 52.53 52.24
C GLY A 239 -23.17 52.74 52.94
#